data_AF-A0A535BWW2-F1
#
_entry.id   AF-A0A535BWW2-F1
#
_cell.length_a   1.000
_cell.length_b   1.000
_cell.length_c   1.000
_cell.angle_alpha   90.00
_cell.angle_beta   90.00
_cell.angle_gamma   90.00
#
_symmetry.space_group_name_H-M   'P 1'
#
loop_
_entity.id
_entity.type
_entity.pdbx_description
1 polymer ?
#
loop_
_entity_poly.entity_id
_entity_poly.type
_entity_poly.pdbx_seq_one_letter_code
_entity_poly.pdbx_strand_id
1 'polypeptide(L)' 'MRRPPRNKQPHAPRPASRSETTSPPGGEVPDPRCPHCSARDAEVISLFGTQAMTLQYRCRRCGTVFEAIKYD' A
#
# COMPACT_ATOMS: atom_id res chain seq x y z
N MET A 1 19.82 -29.11 19.55
CA MET A 1 18.68 -28.91 18.62
C MET A 1 18.87 -27.59 17.87
N ARG A 2 19.28 -27.62 16.59
CA ARG A 2 19.50 -26.41 15.79
C ARG A 2 18.19 -26.01 15.11
N ARG A 3 17.63 -24.84 15.45
CA ARG A 3 16.43 -24.30 14.79
C ARG A 3 16.78 -23.99 13.32
N PRO A 4 15.99 -24.45 12.33
CA PRO A 4 16.23 -24.11 10.94
C PRO A 4 15.99 -22.61 10.69
N PRO A 5 16.68 -22.00 9.70
CA PRO A 5 16.47 -20.60 9.34
C PRO A 5 15.06 -20.41 8.76
N ARG A 6 14.39 -19.35 9.19
CA ARG A 6 13.04 -18.98 8.75
C ARG A 6 13.11 -18.59 7.27
N ASN A 7 12.66 -19.48 6.40
CA ASN A 7 12.56 -19.27 4.95
C ASN A 7 11.68 -18.04 4.69
N LYS A 8 12.28 -16.93 4.23
CA LYS A 8 11.57 -15.73 3.79
C LYS A 8 10.90 -16.05 2.45
N GLN A 9 9.63 -16.45 2.51
CA GLN A 9 8.83 -16.70 1.32
C GLN A 9 8.82 -15.45 0.41
N PRO A 10 9.07 -15.57 -0.89
CA PRO A 10 8.82 -14.48 -1.82
C PRO A 10 7.30 -14.32 -1.97
N HIS A 11 6.79 -13.14 -1.64
CA HIS A 11 5.38 -12.82 -1.82
C HIS A 11 5.06 -12.81 -3.32
N ALA A 12 4.34 -13.82 -3.79
CA ALA A 12 3.86 -13.89 -5.16
C ALA A 12 2.98 -12.66 -5.50
N PRO A 13 3.10 -12.06 -6.70
CA PRO A 13 2.19 -11.01 -7.12
C PRO A 13 0.79 -11.61 -7.28
N ARG A 14 -0.18 -11.07 -6.54
CA ARG A 14 -1.60 -11.47 -6.64
C ARG A 14 -2.14 -11.04 -8.01
N PRO A 15 -2.97 -11.84 -8.69
CA PRO A 15 -3.63 -11.41 -9.92
C PRO A 15 -4.51 -10.20 -9.61
N ALA A 16 -4.48 -9.21 -10.51
CA ALA A 16 -5.19 -7.95 -10.38
C ALA A 16 -6.70 -8.20 -10.23
N SER A 17 -7.21 -8.10 -9.00
CA SER A 17 -8.64 -7.86 -8.77
C SER A 17 -8.97 -6.56 -9.48
N ARG A 18 -9.95 -6.63 -10.40
CA ARG A 18 -10.48 -5.51 -11.19
C ARG A 18 -10.44 -4.20 -10.40
N SER A 19 -9.51 -3.31 -10.78
CA SER A 19 -9.54 -1.91 -10.36
C SER A 19 -10.73 -1.25 -11.05
N GLU A 20 -11.88 -1.29 -10.38
CA GLU A 20 -12.91 -0.30 -10.61
C GLU A 20 -12.34 1.04 -10.14
N THR A 21 -11.88 1.85 -11.10
CA THR A 21 -11.48 3.24 -10.87
C THR A 21 -12.75 4.03 -10.57
N THR A 22 -13.21 3.91 -9.33
CA THR A 22 -14.08 4.92 -8.72
C THR A 22 -13.15 5.81 -7.92
N SER A 23 -12.64 6.84 -8.59
CA SER A 23 -12.13 8.01 -7.89
C SER A 23 -13.30 8.60 -7.11
N PRO A 24 -13.27 8.67 -5.76
CA PRO A 24 -14.31 9.37 -5.02
C PRO A 24 -14.29 10.85 -5.41
N PRO A 25 -15.45 11.50 -5.55
CA PRO A 25 -15.52 12.91 -5.91
C PRO A 25 -15.01 13.77 -4.74
N GLY A 26 -13.96 14.57 -5.01
CA GLY A 26 -13.78 15.86 -4.34
C GLY A 26 -13.26 15.87 -2.90
N GLY A 27 -12.31 15.00 -2.56
CA GLY A 27 -11.41 15.24 -1.43
C GLY A 27 -9.98 15.02 -1.92
N GLU A 28 -9.07 15.94 -1.64
CA GLU A 28 -7.65 15.86 -1.99
C GLU A 28 -7.05 14.62 -1.29
N VAL A 29 -7.19 13.44 -1.89
CA VAL A 29 -6.52 12.24 -1.39
C VAL A 29 -5.05 12.42 -1.77
N PRO A 30 -4.13 12.47 -0.79
CA PRO A 30 -2.72 12.62 -1.12
C PRO A 30 -2.31 11.52 -2.11
N ASP A 31 -1.43 11.88 -3.06
CA ASP A 31 -0.80 10.95 -4.01
C ASP A 31 0.58 10.55 -3.48
N PRO A 32 0.68 9.69 -2.45
CA PRO A 32 1.95 9.41 -1.82
C PRO A 32 2.81 8.55 -2.74
N ARG A 33 4.10 8.90 -2.83
CA ARG A 33 5.08 8.08 -3.53
C ARG A 33 5.47 6.88 -2.68
N CYS A 34 5.53 5.71 -3.30
CA CYS A 34 6.01 4.51 -2.64
C CYS A 34 7.46 4.71 -2.16
N PRO A 35 7.77 4.52 -0.86
CA PRO A 35 9.13 4.71 -0.34
C PRO A 35 10.12 3.64 -0.81
N HIS A 36 9.64 2.54 -1.39
CA HIS A 36 10.47 1.43 -1.85
C HIS A 36 10.89 1.55 -3.32
N CYS A 37 9.97 1.96 -4.21
CA CYS A 37 10.23 2.01 -5.65
C CYS A 37 9.97 3.39 -6.28
N SER A 38 9.58 4.38 -5.48
CA SER A 38 9.24 5.75 -5.92
C SER A 38 8.06 5.85 -6.91
N ALA A 39 7.33 4.77 -7.17
CA ALA A 39 6.13 4.81 -7.99
C ALA A 39 5.01 5.61 -7.31
N ARG A 40 4.23 6.34 -8.11
CA ARG A 40 2.99 7.01 -7.69
C ARG A 40 1.75 6.10 -7.77
N ASP A 41 1.92 4.90 -8.33
CA ASP A 41 0.82 3.96 -8.52
C ASP A 41 0.56 3.18 -7.22
N ALA A 42 -0.21 3.80 -6.32
CA ALA A 42 -0.61 3.25 -5.04
C ALA A 42 -2.14 3.26 -4.88
N GLU A 43 -2.69 2.21 -4.28
CA GLU A 43 -4.11 2.10 -3.97
C GLU A 43 -4.32 2.20 -2.45
N VAL A 44 -5.39 2.88 -2.02
CA VAL A 44 -5.80 2.90 -0.61
C VAL A 44 -6.44 1.57 -0.27
N ILE A 45 -5.91 0.87 0.72
CA ILE A 45 -6.44 -0.41 1.20
C ILE A 45 -7.11 -0.31 2.58
N SER A 46 -6.85 0.78 3.32
CA SER A 46 -7.57 1.10 4.57
C SER A 46 -7.60 2.61 4.79
N LEU A 47 -8.74 3.11 5.26
CA LEU A 47 -8.92 4.52 5.66
C LEU A 47 -8.31 4.84 7.03
N PHE A 48 -7.77 3.84 7.72
CA PHE A 48 -7.11 3.98 9.01
C PHE A 48 -5.89 3.07 9.02
N GLY A 49 -4.71 3.66 9.18
CA GLY A 49 -3.48 2.93 9.48
C GLY A 49 -3.32 2.72 10.99
N THR A 50 -2.07 2.60 11.40
CA THR A 50 -1.65 2.53 12.81
C THR A 50 -2.05 3.78 13.59
N GLN A 51 -2.14 4.93 12.92
CA GLN A 51 -2.59 6.19 13.48
C GLN A 51 -3.94 6.59 12.85
N ALA A 52 -4.82 7.21 13.64
CA ALA A 52 -6.14 7.62 13.13
C ALA A 52 -6.08 8.63 11.98
N MET A 53 -4.98 9.39 11.88
CA MET A 53 -4.72 10.38 10.83
C MET A 53 -3.97 9.82 9.62
N THR A 54 -3.69 8.51 9.55
CA THR A 54 -3.03 7.90 8.39
C THR A 54 -3.98 7.02 7.60
N LEU A 55 -3.71 6.94 6.30
CA LEU A 55 -4.29 5.99 5.35
C LEU A 55 -3.25 4.91 5.08
N GLN A 56 -3.72 3.68 4.87
CA GLN A 56 -2.87 2.56 4.49
C GLN A 56 -2.94 2.37 2.98
N TYR A 57 -1.77 2.41 2.34
CA TYR A 57 -1.61 2.26 0.90
C TYR A 57 -0.90 0.96 0.57
N ARG A 58 -1.16 0.46 -0.64
CA ARG A 58 -0.38 -0.59 -1.26
C ARG A 58 0.13 -0.11 -2.61
N CYS A 59 1.43 -0.18 -2.81
CA CYS A 59 2.01 0.10 -4.12
C CYS A 59 1.64 -1.03 -5.10
N ARG A 60 1.03 -0.69 -6.23
CA ARG A 60 0.69 -1.64 -7.28
C ARG A 60 1.92 -2.07 -8.10
N ARG A 61 3.01 -1.30 -8.06
CA ARG A 61 4.25 -1.61 -8.78
C ARG A 61 5.11 -2.68 -8.09
N CYS A 62 5.41 -2.50 -6.80
CA CYS A 62 6.28 -3.40 -6.04
C CYS A 62 5.55 -4.20 -4.95
N GLY A 63 4.26 -3.93 -4.70
CA GLY A 63 3.46 -4.64 -3.70
C GLY A 63 3.67 -4.17 -2.26
N THR A 64 4.60 -3.24 -2.01
CA THR A 64 4.92 -2.73 -0.67
C THR A 64 3.71 -2.02 -0.06
N VAL A 65 3.42 -2.34 1.19
CA VAL A 65 2.42 -1.64 2.01
C VAL A 65 3.11 -0.52 2.78
N PHE A 66 2.52 0.67 2.78
CA PHE A 66 3.04 1.83 3.48
C PHE A 66 1.89 2.72 3.95
N GLU A 67 2.17 3.67 4.84
CA GLU A 67 1.17 4.60 5.39
C GLU A 67 1.49 6.03 4.94
N ALA A 68 0.46 6.85 4.72
CA ALA A 68 0.61 8.29 4.50
C ALA A 68 -0.47 9.08 5.27
N ILE A 69 -0.19 10.34 5.60
CA ILE A 69 -1.10 11.20 6.36
C ILE A 69 -2.30 11.60 5.48
N LYS A 70 -3.49 11.69 6.07
CA LYS A 70 -4.76 12.04 5.38
C LYS A 70 -4.78 13.45 4.80
N TYR A 71 -4.12 14.38 5.48
CA TYR A 71 -4.10 15.79 5.20
C TYR A 71 -2.64 16.23 5.26
N ASP A 72 -2.09 16.69 4.13
CA ASP A 72 -0.77 17.34 4.04
C ASP A 72 -0.96 18.85 4.01
#